data_AF-A0A1G7ZUG5-F1
#
_entry.id   AF-A0A1G7ZUG5-F1
#
_cell.length_a   1.000
_cell.length_b   1.000
_cell.length_c   1.000
_cell.angle_alpha   90.00
_cell.angle_beta   90.00
_cell.angle_gamma   90.00
#
_symmetry.space_group_name_H-M   'P 1'
#
loop_
_entity.id
_entity.type
_entity.pdbx_description
1 polymer ?
#
loop_
_entity_poly.entity_id
_entity_poly.type
_entity_poly.pdbx_seq_one_letter_code
_entity_poly.pdbx_strand_id
1 'polypeptide(L)'
;MTRPLPRTRLPTAQRRAQLADTAGRLFRLHGFHQVSMTDVAGSVGITAPALYRHFRDKQELLAAAVDRALDVVEEALARAPGTPLPAFLAVVAEAAVAEHDLWVLLQRELRHVDAVRRAPLDRRFAALARRFAAAVSADRPDLSPAAVRFATTAALAVLGSPSARRREPDPVRHGVLLAAAALSAARTREAAGPSDRPAPVRPEPVGRSAQLLDTAVRLFAQRGYPAVSLDDIGAELGMAGPSIYHWYATKADLLVAAFSAASARLTARHAGRPGLAELVTGYVELGMAERALFAVYVLEAKNLPPEAARRVRHALAADVAAWVDALTVARPALAEDQATVLVHAARAVVHDVVRLGRWHSQRGTAAALRATVHAVLATPVVGG
;
A
#
# COMPACT_ATOMS: atom_id res chain seq x y z
N MET A 1 20.16 6.19 49.70
CA MET A 1 18.84 5.60 49.43
C MET A 1 17.99 6.61 48.69
N THR A 2 17.94 6.53 47.36
CA THR A 2 17.15 7.44 46.51
C THR A 2 15.72 6.92 46.42
N ARG A 3 14.77 7.70 46.96
CA ARG A 3 13.33 7.38 46.95
C ARG A 3 12.83 7.32 45.50
N PRO A 4 12.13 6.26 45.03
CA PRO A 4 11.55 6.26 43.69
C PRO A 4 10.47 7.33 43.62
N LEU A 5 10.52 8.18 42.59
CA LEU A 5 9.50 9.18 42.34
C LEU A 5 8.12 8.51 42.10
N PRO A 6 7.01 9.10 42.58
CA PRO A 6 5.69 8.54 42.35
C PRO A 6 5.40 8.49 40.84
N ARG A 7 5.11 7.30 40.31
CA ARG A 7 4.64 7.12 38.93
C ARG A 7 3.26 7.78 38.82
N THR A 8 3.20 9.02 38.38
CA THR A 8 1.95 9.76 38.15
C THR A 8 1.05 8.92 37.26
N ARG A 9 -0.14 8.55 37.75
CA ARG A 9 -1.11 7.78 36.96
C ARG A 9 -1.61 8.69 35.84
N LEU A 10 -1.29 8.36 34.59
CA LEU A 10 -1.91 9.02 33.45
C LEU A 10 -3.44 8.93 33.56
N PRO A 11 -4.19 10.01 33.28
CA PRO A 11 -5.63 9.99 33.12
C PRO A 11 -6.07 8.86 32.17
N THR A 12 -7.21 8.22 32.44
CA THR A 12 -7.71 7.06 31.70
C THR A 12 -7.76 7.28 30.18
N ALA A 13 -8.17 8.47 29.73
CA ALA A 13 -8.21 8.83 28.32
C ALA A 13 -6.82 8.89 27.68
N GLN A 14 -5.85 9.52 28.35
CA GLN A 14 -4.46 9.59 27.88
C GLN A 14 -3.81 8.20 27.85
N ARG A 15 -4.13 7.34 28.83
CA ARG A 15 -3.66 5.95 28.83
C ARG A 15 -4.24 5.17 27.64
N ARG A 16 -5.55 5.30 27.39
CA ARG A 16 -6.21 4.65 26.24
C ARG A 16 -5.58 5.09 24.92
N ALA A 17 -5.28 6.39 24.76
CA ALA A 17 -4.59 6.94 23.61
C ALA A 17 -3.19 6.34 23.41
N GLN A 18 -2.35 6.36 24.46
CA GLN A 18 -1.00 5.80 24.43
C GLN A 18 -0.98 4.33 24.01
N LEU A 19 -1.95 3.55 24.51
CA LEU A 19 -2.11 2.14 24.20
C LEU A 19 -2.46 1.91 22.73
N ALA A 20 -3.42 2.68 22.21
CA ALA A 20 -3.81 2.60 20.81
C ALA A 20 -2.69 3.03 19.86
N ASP A 21 -1.95 4.11 20.15
CA ASP A 21 -0.78 4.53 19.36
C ASP A 21 0.29 3.44 19.32
N THR A 22 0.55 2.83 20.47
CA THR A 22 1.56 1.78 20.58
C THR A 22 1.14 0.51 19.85
N ALA A 23 -0.14 0.14 19.96
CA ALA A 23 -0.70 -0.97 19.21
C ALA A 23 -0.64 -0.71 17.69
N GLY A 24 -0.99 0.49 17.23
CA GLY A 24 -0.89 0.89 15.83
C GLY A 24 0.52 0.69 15.26
N ARG A 25 1.56 1.14 15.99
CA ARG A 25 2.96 0.93 15.61
C ARG A 25 3.31 -0.56 15.51
N LEU A 26 2.94 -1.35 16.52
CA LEU A 26 3.24 -2.79 16.54
C LEU A 26 2.50 -3.53 15.42
N PHE A 27 1.21 -3.25 15.21
CA PHE A 27 0.40 -3.87 14.16
C PHE A 27 0.93 -3.55 12.77
N ARG A 28 1.48 -2.36 12.55
CA ARG A 28 2.18 -2.09 11.30
C ARG A 28 3.44 -2.96 11.15
N LEU A 29 4.30 -2.95 12.16
CA LEU A 29 5.65 -3.52 12.07
C LEU A 29 5.61 -5.04 11.93
N HIS A 30 4.74 -5.69 12.71
CA HIS A 30 4.67 -7.13 12.83
C HIS A 30 3.39 -7.72 12.24
N GLY A 31 2.39 -6.89 11.94
CA GLY A 31 1.08 -7.31 11.45
C GLY A 31 0.10 -7.60 12.60
N PHE A 32 -1.21 -7.49 12.32
CA PHE A 32 -2.24 -7.82 13.30
C PHE A 32 -2.01 -9.19 13.93
N HIS A 33 -1.96 -10.29 13.17
CA HIS A 33 -1.87 -11.64 13.75
C HIS A 33 -0.67 -11.88 14.68
N GLN A 34 0.50 -11.31 14.39
CA GLN A 34 1.74 -11.57 15.16
C GLN A 34 1.83 -10.78 16.47
N VAL A 35 1.05 -9.71 16.64
CA VAL A 35 1.10 -8.87 17.85
C VAL A 35 0.06 -9.35 18.85
N SER A 36 0.45 -9.82 20.03
CA SER A 36 -0.47 -10.17 21.10
C SER A 36 -0.87 -8.96 21.95
N MET A 37 -1.94 -9.11 22.73
CA MET A 37 -2.31 -8.13 23.78
C MET A 37 -1.19 -7.98 24.81
N THR A 38 -0.47 -9.06 25.11
CA THR A 38 0.69 -9.05 26.01
C THR A 38 1.85 -8.23 25.47
N ASP A 39 2.13 -8.31 24.17
CA ASP A 39 3.22 -7.53 23.54
C ASP A 39 2.94 -6.03 23.64
N VAL A 40 1.70 -5.61 23.37
CA VAL A 40 1.29 -4.22 23.51
C VAL A 40 1.42 -3.77 24.97
N ALA A 41 0.90 -4.55 25.93
CA ALA A 41 0.96 -4.22 27.35
C ALA A 41 2.41 -4.10 27.84
N GLY A 42 3.26 -5.06 27.47
CA GLY A 42 4.68 -5.07 27.80
C GLY A 42 5.42 -3.85 27.25
N SER A 43 5.13 -3.45 26.01
CA SER A 43 5.78 -2.29 25.37
C SER A 43 5.51 -0.94 26.07
N VAL A 44 4.40 -0.83 26.83
CA VAL A 44 4.09 0.37 27.64
C VAL A 44 4.35 0.15 29.13
N GLY A 45 4.90 -1.00 29.52
CA GLY A 45 5.21 -1.34 30.91
C GLY A 45 3.98 -1.56 31.80
N ILE A 46 2.90 -2.15 31.25
CA ILE A 46 1.72 -2.60 32.02
C ILE A 46 1.47 -4.10 31.81
N THR A 47 0.61 -4.69 32.63
CA THR A 47 0.22 -6.10 32.50
C THR A 47 -0.91 -6.26 31.47
N ALA A 48 -1.02 -7.44 30.84
CA ALA A 48 -2.13 -7.73 29.93
C ALA A 48 -3.52 -7.52 30.59
N PRO A 49 -3.78 -7.95 31.85
CA PRO A 49 -5.04 -7.63 32.53
C PRO A 49 -5.32 -6.14 32.67
N ALA A 50 -4.30 -5.29 32.80
CA ALA A 50 -4.48 -3.84 32.83
C ALA A 50 -4.87 -3.29 31.44
N LEU A 51 -4.32 -3.83 30.35
CA LEU A 51 -4.73 -3.51 28.98
C LEU A 51 -6.20 -3.87 28.74
N TYR A 52 -6.65 -5.03 29.23
CA TYR A 52 -8.04 -5.48 29.08
C TYR A 52 -9.08 -4.59 29.77
N ARG A 53 -8.67 -3.79 30.77
CA ARG A 53 -9.55 -2.76 31.37
C ARG A 53 -9.84 -1.61 30.41
N HIS A 54 -8.99 -1.40 29.42
CA HIS A 54 -9.18 -0.39 28.39
C HIS A 54 -9.83 -1.00 27.15
N PHE A 55 -9.35 -2.14 26.65
CA PHE A 55 -9.82 -2.73 25.39
C PHE A 55 -10.24 -4.18 25.61
N ARG A 56 -11.45 -4.55 25.22
CA ARG A 56 -12.00 -5.91 25.41
C ARG A 56 -11.21 -6.95 24.66
N ASP A 57 -10.76 -6.61 23.47
CA ASP A 57 -10.03 -7.49 22.60
C ASP A 57 -9.10 -6.71 21.66
N LYS A 58 -8.33 -7.48 20.88
CA LYS A 58 -7.35 -6.97 19.94
C LYS A 58 -7.98 -6.24 18.74
N GLN A 59 -9.19 -6.60 18.32
CA GLN A 59 -9.89 -5.90 17.25
C GLN A 59 -10.36 -4.51 17.71
N GLU A 60 -10.81 -4.37 18.97
CA GLU A 60 -11.17 -3.07 19.56
C GLU A 60 -9.94 -2.17 19.62
N LEU A 61 -8.81 -2.73 20.04
CA LEU A 61 -7.54 -2.03 20.09
C LEU A 61 -7.06 -1.59 18.69
N LEU A 62 -7.20 -2.45 17.67
CA LEU A 62 -6.89 -2.10 16.29
C LEU A 62 -7.82 -1.00 15.77
N ALA A 63 -9.13 -1.10 16.02
CA ALA A 63 -10.09 -0.08 15.61
C ALA A 63 -9.75 1.28 16.23
N ALA A 64 -9.38 1.30 17.52
CA ALA A 64 -8.95 2.52 18.20
C ALA A 64 -7.62 3.08 17.67
N ALA A 65 -6.69 2.22 17.26
CA ALA A 65 -5.45 2.67 16.61
C ALA A 65 -5.72 3.34 15.26
N VAL A 66 -6.63 2.78 14.45
CA VAL A 66 -7.06 3.39 13.18
C VAL A 66 -7.82 4.69 13.41
N ASP A 67 -8.72 4.72 14.40
CA ASP A 67 -9.50 5.89 14.78
C ASP A 67 -8.60 7.09 15.11
N ARG A 68 -7.54 6.86 15.90
CA ARG A 68 -6.58 7.90 16.25
C ARG A 68 -5.73 8.37 15.07
N ALA A 69 -5.33 7.46 14.21
CA ALA A 69 -4.59 7.83 13.01
C ALA A 69 -5.46 8.67 12.04
N LEU A 70 -6.78 8.43 12.00
CA LEU A 70 -7.73 9.29 11.29
C LEU A 70 -7.90 10.66 11.96
N ASP A 71 -7.91 10.74 13.30
CA ASP A 71 -7.97 12.01 14.04
C ASP A 71 -6.85 12.96 13.60
N VAL A 72 -5.61 12.46 13.48
CA VAL A 72 -4.44 13.29 13.09
C VAL A 72 -4.65 13.93 11.71
N VAL A 73 -5.13 13.16 10.74
CA VAL A 73 -5.40 13.66 9.38
C VAL A 73 -6.59 14.62 9.38
N GLU A 74 -7.66 14.31 10.12
CA GLU A 74 -8.83 15.17 10.21
C GLU A 74 -8.51 16.51 10.87
N GLU A 75 -7.73 16.51 11.95
CA GLU A 75 -7.25 17.72 12.63
C GLU A 75 -6.33 18.55 11.73
N ALA A 76 -5.40 17.92 11.03
CA ALA A 76 -4.53 18.60 10.07
C ALA A 76 -5.35 19.30 8.99
N LEU A 77 -6.32 18.60 8.40
CA LEU A 77 -7.21 19.15 7.39
C LEU A 77 -8.19 20.19 7.93
N ALA A 78 -8.57 20.12 9.21
CA ALA A 78 -9.44 21.11 9.84
C ALA A 78 -8.74 22.47 10.01
N ARG A 79 -7.41 22.49 10.14
CA ARG A 79 -6.59 23.71 10.23
C ARG A 79 -6.38 24.42 8.89
N ALA A 80 -6.81 23.82 7.78
CA ALA A 80 -6.59 24.31 6.42
C ALA A 80 -7.88 24.36 5.56
N PRO A 81 -9.01 24.93 6.04
CA PRO A 81 -10.26 24.94 5.31
C PRO A 81 -10.16 25.79 4.03
N GLY A 82 -10.71 25.30 2.92
CA GLY A 82 -10.73 26.04 1.65
C GLY A 82 -9.36 26.27 1.02
N THR A 83 -8.33 25.54 1.45
CA THR A 83 -6.99 25.67 0.89
C THR A 83 -6.92 25.16 -0.55
N PRO A 84 -6.17 25.84 -1.45
CA PRO A 84 -5.88 25.33 -2.78
C PRO A 84 -5.22 23.95 -2.72
N LEU A 85 -5.44 23.13 -3.75
CA LEU A 85 -4.96 21.74 -3.80
C LEU A 85 -3.47 21.57 -3.42
N PRO A 86 -2.52 22.42 -3.88
CA PRO A 86 -1.12 22.29 -3.46
C PRO A 86 -0.90 22.38 -1.94
N ALA A 87 -1.55 23.34 -1.28
CA ALA A 87 -1.44 23.52 0.16
C ALA A 87 -2.17 22.41 0.92
N PHE A 88 -3.33 21.98 0.42
CA PHE A 88 -4.05 20.82 0.94
C PHE A 88 -3.17 19.56 0.93
N LEU A 89 -2.49 19.29 -0.19
CA LEU A 89 -1.61 18.13 -0.33
C LEU A 89 -0.38 18.22 0.56
N ALA A 90 0.17 19.41 0.79
CA ALA A 90 1.28 19.60 1.73
C ALA A 90 0.88 19.20 3.16
N VAL A 91 -0.30 19.63 3.61
CA VAL A 91 -0.83 19.26 4.94
C VAL A 91 -1.07 17.75 5.06
N VAL A 92 -1.65 17.12 4.03
CA VAL A 92 -1.86 15.66 4.05
C VAL A 92 -0.54 14.91 3.97
N ALA A 93 0.44 15.39 3.20
CA ALA A 93 1.77 14.78 3.13
C ALA A 93 2.48 14.87 4.48
N GLU A 94 2.46 16.02 5.14
CA GLU A 94 3.02 16.18 6.49
C GLU A 94 2.37 15.19 7.48
N ALA A 95 1.04 15.10 7.48
CA ALA A 95 0.32 14.13 8.30
C ALA A 95 0.66 12.69 7.92
N ALA A 96 0.82 12.38 6.62
CA ALA A 96 1.20 11.06 6.15
C ALA A 96 2.65 10.70 6.50
N VAL A 97 3.56 11.67 6.61
CA VAL A 97 4.94 11.44 7.07
C VAL A 97 4.97 11.26 8.59
N ALA A 98 4.23 12.08 9.33
CA ALA A 98 4.11 11.97 10.79
C ALA A 98 3.43 10.66 11.22
N GLU A 99 2.34 10.31 10.54
CA GLU A 99 1.55 9.08 10.72
C GLU A 99 1.73 8.15 9.52
N HIS A 100 2.99 7.80 9.23
CA HIS A 100 3.46 6.90 8.15
C HIS A 100 2.72 5.54 8.06
N ASP A 101 1.88 5.25 9.06
CA ASP A 101 1.35 3.96 9.37
C ASP A 101 -0.15 3.86 9.07
N LEU A 102 -0.85 5.00 8.93
CA LEU A 102 -2.30 5.05 8.70
C LEU A 102 -2.69 4.26 7.45
N TRP A 103 -2.00 4.50 6.33
CA TRP A 103 -2.29 3.83 5.07
C TRP A 103 -2.10 2.32 5.16
N VAL A 104 -1.04 1.88 5.85
CA VAL A 104 -0.76 0.46 6.07
C VAL A 104 -1.84 -0.19 6.93
N LEU A 105 -2.25 0.47 8.03
CA LEU A 105 -3.30 -0.02 8.93
C LEU A 105 -4.65 -0.12 8.22
N LEU A 106 -5.06 0.93 7.49
CA LEU A 106 -6.29 0.96 6.71
C LEU A 106 -6.33 -0.13 5.64
N GLN A 107 -5.24 -0.27 4.89
CA GLN A 107 -5.21 -1.21 3.78
C GLN A 107 -5.10 -2.67 4.22
N ARG A 108 -4.27 -2.96 5.23
CA ARG A 108 -3.85 -4.34 5.54
C ARG A 108 -4.54 -4.91 6.75
N GLU A 109 -4.76 -4.08 7.77
CA GLU A 109 -5.17 -4.58 9.09
C GLU A 109 -6.67 -4.42 9.32
N LEU A 110 -7.30 -3.36 8.79
CA LEU A 110 -8.70 -3.04 9.05
C LEU A 110 -9.68 -4.14 8.63
N ARG A 111 -9.29 -5.01 7.70
CA ARG A 111 -10.06 -6.22 7.32
C ARG A 111 -10.23 -7.25 8.44
N HIS A 112 -9.41 -7.18 9.48
CA HIS A 112 -9.50 -8.05 10.65
C HIS A 112 -10.45 -7.51 11.72
N VAL A 113 -10.99 -6.31 11.53
CA VAL A 113 -12.02 -5.72 12.37
C VAL A 113 -13.39 -6.13 11.83
N ASP A 114 -14.28 -6.57 12.73
CA ASP A 114 -15.65 -6.91 12.37
C ASP A 114 -16.41 -5.74 11.72
N ALA A 115 -17.45 -6.06 10.96
CA ALA A 115 -18.20 -5.07 10.18
C ALA A 115 -18.82 -3.95 11.03
N VAL A 116 -19.24 -4.25 12.27
CA VAL A 116 -19.89 -3.28 13.16
C VAL A 116 -18.89 -2.23 13.62
N ARG A 117 -17.69 -2.66 14.06
CA ARG A 117 -16.62 -1.75 14.47
C ARG A 117 -15.95 -1.04 13.30
N ARG A 118 -15.95 -1.66 12.12
CA ARG A 118 -15.36 -1.10 10.90
C ARG A 118 -16.22 0.00 10.27
N ALA A 119 -17.55 -0.13 10.30
CA ALA A 119 -18.45 0.80 9.61
C ALA A 119 -18.27 2.30 9.98
N PRO A 120 -18.04 2.68 11.25
CA PRO A 120 -17.69 4.07 11.60
C PRO A 120 -16.39 4.55 10.95
N LEU A 121 -15.35 3.72 10.94
CA LEU A 121 -14.04 4.04 10.36
C LEU A 121 -14.14 4.19 8.84
N ASP A 122 -14.87 3.29 8.17
CA ASP A 122 -15.12 3.38 6.72
C ASP A 122 -15.87 4.69 6.37
N ARG A 123 -16.82 5.14 7.21
CA ARG A 123 -17.52 6.42 7.02
C ARG A 123 -16.61 7.63 7.16
N ARG A 124 -15.71 7.61 8.15
CA ARG A 124 -14.68 8.67 8.35
C ARG A 124 -13.72 8.72 7.17
N PHE A 125 -13.19 7.58 6.76
CA PHE A 125 -12.31 7.49 5.58
C PHE A 125 -13.01 7.98 4.30
N ALA A 126 -14.28 7.59 4.09
CA ALA A 126 -15.06 8.09 2.97
C ALA A 126 -15.28 9.61 3.03
N ALA A 127 -15.42 10.20 4.22
CA ALA A 127 -15.51 11.65 4.38
C ALA A 127 -14.20 12.36 4.02
N LEU A 128 -13.05 11.83 4.46
CA LEU A 128 -11.73 12.32 4.07
C LEU A 128 -11.52 12.24 2.55
N ALA A 129 -11.83 11.08 1.95
CA ALA A 129 -11.73 10.89 0.50
C ALA A 129 -12.65 11.85 -0.28
N ARG A 130 -13.86 12.16 0.23
CA ARG A 130 -14.76 13.16 -0.36
C ARG A 130 -14.18 14.57 -0.29
N ARG A 131 -13.56 14.96 0.84
CA ARG A 131 -12.89 16.27 0.97
C ARG A 131 -11.74 16.39 -0.03
N PHE A 132 -10.96 15.33 -0.19
CA PHE A 132 -9.88 15.27 -1.18
C PHE A 132 -10.44 15.40 -2.61
N ALA A 133 -11.45 14.61 -2.95
CA ALA A 133 -12.09 14.68 -4.26
C ALA A 133 -12.66 16.08 -4.56
N ALA A 134 -13.24 16.76 -3.56
CA ALA A 134 -13.70 18.14 -3.71
C ALA A 134 -12.54 19.12 -3.99
N ALA A 135 -11.40 18.98 -3.31
CA ALA A 135 -10.21 19.78 -3.56
C ALA A 135 -9.66 19.56 -4.98
N VAL A 136 -9.63 18.31 -5.45
CA VAL A 136 -9.26 17.96 -6.83
C VAL A 136 -10.24 18.57 -7.85
N SER A 137 -11.55 18.44 -7.61
CA SER A 137 -12.58 19.04 -8.48
C SER A 137 -12.50 20.55 -8.56
N ALA A 138 -12.17 21.23 -7.45
CA ALA A 138 -12.00 22.68 -7.44
C ALA A 138 -10.76 23.13 -8.22
N ASP A 139 -9.66 22.38 -8.15
CA ASP A 139 -8.43 22.63 -8.92
C ASP A 139 -8.57 22.29 -10.41
N ARG A 140 -9.41 21.29 -10.72
CA ARG A 140 -9.60 20.72 -12.05
C ARG A 140 -11.09 20.60 -12.40
N PRO A 141 -11.79 21.73 -12.60
CA PRO A 141 -13.21 21.74 -12.93
C PRO A 141 -13.52 21.13 -14.30
N ASP A 142 -12.50 20.91 -15.13
CA ASP A 142 -12.59 20.26 -16.44
C ASP A 142 -12.76 18.73 -16.36
N LEU A 143 -12.50 18.11 -15.21
CA LEU A 143 -12.50 16.66 -15.07
C LEU A 143 -13.91 16.09 -14.84
N SER A 144 -14.18 14.94 -15.47
CA SER A 144 -15.37 14.15 -15.17
C SER A 144 -15.34 13.61 -13.72
N PRO A 145 -16.49 13.26 -13.13
CA PRO A 145 -16.53 12.65 -11.79
C PRO A 145 -15.72 11.35 -11.69
N ALA A 146 -15.58 10.59 -12.79
CA ALA A 146 -14.72 9.42 -12.82
C ALA A 146 -13.24 9.81 -12.78
N ALA A 147 -12.82 10.76 -13.61
CA ALA A 147 -11.44 11.24 -13.62
C ALA A 147 -11.03 11.84 -12.27
N VAL A 148 -11.93 12.57 -11.59
CA VAL A 148 -11.69 13.08 -10.22
C VAL A 148 -11.43 11.94 -9.23
N ARG A 149 -12.25 10.88 -9.24
CA ARG A 149 -12.05 9.73 -8.35
C ARG A 149 -10.74 8.99 -8.65
N PHE A 150 -10.38 8.85 -9.92
CA PHE A 150 -9.10 8.28 -10.33
C PHE A 150 -7.93 9.10 -9.81
N ALA A 151 -7.92 10.42 -10.09
CA ALA A 151 -6.87 11.33 -9.67
C ALA A 151 -6.74 11.41 -8.14
N THR A 152 -7.87 11.40 -7.43
CA THR A 152 -7.90 11.31 -5.95
C THR A 152 -7.28 10.01 -5.46
N THR A 153 -7.61 8.87 -6.07
CA THR A 153 -7.06 7.56 -5.71
C THR A 153 -5.56 7.52 -5.95
N ALA A 154 -5.09 8.04 -7.10
CA ALA A 154 -3.68 8.09 -7.43
C ALA A 154 -2.89 9.00 -6.47
N ALA A 155 -3.41 10.19 -6.15
CA ALA A 155 -2.75 11.11 -5.22
C ALA A 155 -2.70 10.53 -3.79
N LEU A 156 -3.77 9.88 -3.31
CA LEU A 156 -3.75 9.17 -2.03
C LEU A 156 -2.75 8.00 -2.02
N ALA A 157 -2.62 7.27 -3.14
CA ALA A 157 -1.65 6.19 -3.28
C ALA A 157 -0.20 6.70 -3.20
N VAL A 158 0.10 7.87 -3.78
CA VAL A 158 1.39 8.54 -3.63
C VAL A 158 1.66 8.87 -2.16
N LEU A 159 0.71 9.52 -1.49
CA LEU A 159 0.84 9.95 -0.09
C LEU A 159 0.96 8.76 0.88
N GLY A 160 0.32 7.64 0.57
CA GLY A 160 0.42 6.40 1.33
C GLY A 160 1.60 5.50 0.97
N SER A 161 2.46 5.92 0.04
CA SER A 161 3.55 5.07 -0.44
C SER A 161 4.54 4.73 0.69
N PRO A 162 5.04 3.48 0.76
CA PRO A 162 5.84 2.99 1.90
C PRO A 162 7.31 3.47 1.88
N SER A 163 7.56 4.60 1.22
CA SER A 163 8.88 5.10 0.84
C SER A 163 9.79 5.37 2.05
N ALA A 164 9.24 5.65 3.23
CA ALA A 164 10.03 6.04 4.41
C ALA A 164 10.62 4.88 5.22
N ARG A 165 10.59 3.62 4.74
CA ARG A 165 10.98 2.47 5.58
C ARG A 165 12.46 2.33 5.88
N ARG A 166 13.37 3.08 5.24
CA ARG A 166 14.81 2.98 5.52
C ARG A 166 15.51 4.32 5.32
N ARG A 167 15.90 4.95 6.45
CA ARG A 167 16.94 5.99 6.53
C ARG A 167 16.71 7.24 5.68
N GLU A 168 15.52 7.84 5.72
CA GLU A 168 15.37 9.19 5.17
C GLU A 168 15.77 10.21 6.24
N PRO A 169 16.83 11.02 6.06
CA PRO A 169 17.35 11.87 7.13
C PRO A 169 16.45 13.08 7.43
N ASP A 170 15.53 13.43 6.52
CA ASP A 170 14.72 14.65 6.61
C ASP A 170 13.23 14.40 6.27
N PRO A 171 12.37 14.22 7.30
CA PRO A 171 10.93 14.07 7.14
C PRO A 171 10.25 15.23 6.42
N VAL A 172 10.80 16.46 6.54
CA VAL A 172 10.24 17.65 5.90
C VAL A 172 10.46 17.59 4.40
N ARG A 173 11.72 17.34 3.97
CA ARG A 173 12.04 17.17 2.54
C ARG A 173 11.24 16.03 1.91
N HIS A 174 11.07 14.93 2.62
CA HIS A 174 10.24 13.81 2.18
C HIS A 174 8.77 14.21 1.99
N GLY A 175 8.18 14.91 2.97
CA GLY A 175 6.80 15.41 2.90
C GLY A 175 6.59 16.37 1.72
N VAL A 176 7.55 17.28 1.48
CA VAL A 176 7.51 18.20 0.33
C VAL A 176 7.53 17.44 -1.00
N LEU A 177 8.41 16.45 -1.14
CA LEU A 177 8.50 15.64 -2.36
C LEU A 177 7.23 14.81 -2.60
N LEU A 178 6.68 14.20 -1.54
CA LEU A 178 5.42 13.45 -1.63
C LEU A 178 4.24 14.37 -1.99
N ALA A 179 4.16 15.57 -1.42
CA ALA A 179 3.12 16.54 -1.76
C ALA A 179 3.21 16.96 -3.24
N ALA A 180 4.42 17.23 -3.73
CA ALA A 180 4.66 17.57 -5.13
C ALA A 180 4.30 16.41 -6.07
N ALA A 181 4.66 15.17 -5.70
CA ALA A 181 4.34 13.98 -6.46
C ALA A 181 2.82 13.70 -6.48
N ALA A 182 2.15 13.90 -5.35
CA ALA A 182 0.69 13.77 -5.26
C ALA A 182 -0.02 14.85 -6.11
N LEU A 183 0.55 16.05 -6.19
CA LEU A 183 0.05 17.11 -7.06
C LEU A 183 0.24 16.76 -8.53
N SER A 184 1.40 16.21 -8.92
CA SER A 184 1.64 15.70 -10.27
C SER A 184 0.64 14.60 -10.64
N ALA A 185 0.35 13.67 -9.73
CA ALA A 185 -0.68 12.65 -9.93
C ALA A 185 -2.08 13.25 -10.09
N ALA A 186 -2.47 14.17 -9.20
CA ALA A 186 -3.78 14.81 -9.20
C ALA A 186 -4.03 15.68 -10.46
N ARG A 187 -2.97 16.31 -10.98
CA ARG A 187 -3.02 17.19 -12.16
C ARG A 187 -2.67 16.49 -13.47
N THR A 188 -2.46 15.17 -13.46
CA THR A 188 -2.21 14.43 -14.69
C THR A 188 -3.34 14.67 -15.67
N ARG A 189 -3.02 15.06 -16.91
CA ARG A 189 -4.02 15.14 -17.97
C ARG A 189 -4.41 13.73 -18.36
N GLU A 190 -5.71 13.47 -18.42
CA GLU A 190 -6.23 12.23 -18.99
C GLU A 190 -5.64 12.13 -20.41
N ALA A 191 -5.00 11.01 -20.73
CA ALA A 191 -4.48 10.79 -22.08
C ALA A 191 -5.69 10.91 -23.04
N ALA A 192 -5.64 11.90 -23.93
CA ALA A 192 -6.73 12.14 -24.86
C ALA A 192 -6.92 10.91 -25.75
N GLY A 193 -8.08 10.26 -25.62
CA GLY A 193 -8.55 9.21 -26.51
C GLY A 193 -8.70 7.83 -25.85
N PRO A 194 -9.67 7.01 -26.31
CA PRO A 194 -9.63 5.58 -26.02
C PRO A 194 -8.27 5.05 -26.48
N SER A 195 -7.53 4.43 -25.58
CA SER A 195 -6.41 3.57 -26.00
C SER A 195 -7.01 2.45 -26.85
N ASP A 196 -6.80 2.49 -28.17
CA ASP A 196 -7.17 1.43 -29.11
C ASP A 196 -6.50 0.08 -28.80
N ARG A 197 -5.49 0.10 -27.90
CA ARG A 197 -4.95 -1.16 -27.38
C ARG A 197 -5.97 -1.85 -26.48
N PRO A 198 -6.33 -3.12 -26.79
CA PRO A 198 -7.20 -3.91 -25.93
C PRO A 198 -6.61 -3.97 -24.52
N ALA A 199 -7.51 -4.10 -23.53
CA ALA A 199 -7.07 -4.31 -22.15
C ALA A 199 -6.08 -5.48 -22.11
N PRO A 200 -4.95 -5.35 -21.38
CA PRO A 200 -3.97 -6.42 -21.33
C PRO A 200 -4.64 -7.71 -20.86
N VAL A 201 -4.70 -8.69 -21.75
CA VAL A 201 -5.31 -9.99 -21.48
C VAL A 201 -4.32 -10.78 -20.64
N ARG A 202 -4.79 -11.28 -19.51
CA ARG A 202 -4.00 -12.17 -18.68
C ARG A 202 -3.76 -13.46 -19.47
N PRO A 203 -2.49 -13.89 -19.68
CA PRO A 203 -2.22 -15.12 -20.41
C PRO A 203 -2.83 -16.31 -19.65
N GLU A 204 -3.39 -17.27 -20.38
CA GLU A 204 -3.90 -18.49 -19.76
C GLU A 204 -2.77 -19.23 -19.05
N PRO A 205 -3.01 -19.76 -17.84
CA PRO A 205 -2.01 -20.56 -17.14
C PRO A 205 -1.81 -21.89 -17.88
N VAL A 206 -0.75 -21.95 -18.69
CA VAL A 206 -0.37 -23.16 -19.42
C VAL A 206 0.40 -24.11 -18.51
N GLY A 207 -0.12 -25.33 -18.36
CA GLY A 207 0.49 -26.39 -17.56
C GLY A 207 0.12 -26.34 -16.07
N ARG A 208 0.34 -27.47 -15.39
CA ARG A 208 -0.17 -27.71 -14.03
C ARG A 208 0.42 -26.76 -12.99
N SER A 209 1.73 -26.48 -13.07
CA SER A 209 2.38 -25.52 -12.16
C SER A 209 1.78 -24.11 -12.30
N ALA A 210 1.54 -23.62 -13.52
CA ALA A 210 0.92 -22.32 -13.73
C ALA A 210 -0.51 -22.26 -13.20
N GLN A 211 -1.30 -23.34 -13.39
CA GLN A 211 -2.67 -23.45 -12.87
C GLN A 211 -2.71 -23.43 -11.33
N LEU A 212 -1.75 -24.10 -10.68
CA LEU A 212 -1.60 -24.09 -9.23
C LEU A 212 -1.27 -22.69 -8.70
N LEU A 213 -0.32 -21.99 -9.33
CA LEU A 213 0.04 -20.62 -8.97
C LEU A 213 -1.15 -19.67 -9.12
N ASP A 214 -1.86 -19.77 -10.24
CA ASP A 214 -3.03 -18.94 -10.51
C ASP A 214 -4.13 -19.15 -9.46
N THR A 215 -4.46 -20.40 -9.19
CA THR A 215 -5.49 -20.79 -8.21
C THR A 215 -5.10 -20.33 -6.80
N ALA A 216 -3.84 -20.53 -6.41
CA ALA A 216 -3.33 -20.09 -5.12
C ALA A 216 -3.46 -18.57 -4.95
N VAL A 217 -3.01 -17.79 -5.94
CA VAL A 217 -3.10 -16.32 -5.93
C VAL A 217 -4.54 -15.85 -5.81
N ARG A 218 -5.47 -16.46 -6.57
CA ARG A 218 -6.90 -16.13 -6.50
C ARG A 218 -7.48 -16.43 -5.12
N LEU A 219 -7.24 -17.63 -4.57
CA LEU A 219 -7.76 -18.02 -3.26
C LEU A 219 -7.17 -17.16 -2.13
N PHE A 220 -5.87 -16.86 -2.17
CA PHE A 220 -5.25 -15.95 -1.20
C PHE A 220 -5.81 -14.53 -1.30
N ALA A 221 -6.08 -14.03 -2.50
CA ALA A 221 -6.69 -12.71 -2.69
C ALA A 221 -8.12 -12.64 -2.13
N GLN A 222 -8.88 -13.73 -2.21
CA GLN A 222 -10.28 -13.80 -1.79
C GLN A 222 -10.45 -14.11 -0.30
N ARG A 223 -9.72 -15.10 0.22
CA ARG A 223 -9.88 -15.65 1.58
C ARG A 223 -8.76 -15.21 2.53
N GLY A 224 -7.67 -14.65 2.02
CA GLY A 224 -6.47 -14.31 2.77
C GLY A 224 -5.49 -15.49 2.88
N TYR A 225 -4.20 -15.19 3.00
CA TYR A 225 -3.14 -16.21 3.06
C TYR A 225 -3.27 -17.18 4.26
N PRO A 226 -3.62 -16.73 5.49
CA PRO A 226 -3.73 -17.64 6.63
C PRO A 226 -4.86 -18.68 6.46
N ALA A 227 -5.96 -18.31 5.81
CA ALA A 227 -7.20 -19.11 5.75
C ALA A 227 -7.29 -20.11 4.59
N VAL A 228 -6.21 -20.23 3.81
CA VAL A 228 -6.11 -21.13 2.66
C VAL A 228 -4.99 -22.15 2.93
N SER A 229 -5.30 -23.43 2.76
CA SER A 229 -4.37 -24.55 2.84
C SER A 229 -3.89 -25.00 1.44
N LEU A 230 -2.90 -25.87 1.37
CA LEU A 230 -2.55 -26.53 0.09
C LEU A 230 -3.71 -27.39 -0.40
N ASP A 231 -4.37 -28.13 0.49
CA ASP A 231 -5.48 -29.00 0.12
C ASP A 231 -6.68 -28.21 -0.46
N ASP A 232 -6.99 -27.01 0.07
CA ASP A 232 -7.98 -26.10 -0.54
C ASP A 232 -7.65 -25.79 -2.01
N ILE A 233 -6.35 -25.55 -2.31
CA ILE A 233 -5.87 -25.20 -3.66
C ILE A 233 -5.93 -26.42 -4.58
N GLY A 234 -5.52 -27.59 -4.07
CA GLY A 234 -5.57 -28.84 -4.82
C GLY A 234 -7.01 -29.27 -5.15
N ALA A 235 -7.91 -29.16 -4.18
CA ALA A 235 -9.32 -29.49 -4.33
C ALA A 235 -10.00 -28.66 -5.43
N GLU A 236 -9.71 -27.36 -5.51
CA GLU A 236 -10.22 -26.46 -6.55
C GLU A 236 -9.81 -26.89 -7.97
N LEU A 237 -8.67 -27.59 -8.11
CA LEU A 237 -8.17 -28.13 -9.38
C LEU A 237 -8.51 -29.62 -9.58
N GLY A 238 -9.33 -30.20 -8.70
CA GLY A 238 -9.68 -31.62 -8.74
C GLY A 238 -8.50 -32.55 -8.46
N MET A 239 -7.47 -32.08 -7.76
CA MET A 239 -6.30 -32.88 -7.39
C MET A 239 -6.56 -33.65 -6.09
N ALA A 240 -6.15 -34.92 -6.05
CA ALA A 240 -6.08 -35.67 -4.81
C ALA A 240 -5.09 -35.00 -3.84
N GLY A 241 -5.41 -34.97 -2.54
CA GLY A 241 -4.64 -34.27 -1.50
C GLY A 241 -3.13 -34.51 -1.57
N PRO A 242 -2.62 -35.75 -1.67
CA PRO A 242 -1.18 -36.00 -1.76
C PRO A 242 -0.51 -35.41 -3.01
N SER A 243 -1.24 -35.27 -4.13
CA SER A 243 -0.67 -34.92 -5.43
C SER A 243 -0.15 -33.48 -5.51
N ILE A 244 -0.67 -32.56 -4.70
CA ILE A 244 -0.21 -31.16 -4.70
C ILE A 244 1.19 -31.01 -4.09
N TYR A 245 1.54 -31.86 -3.13
CA TYR A 245 2.82 -31.81 -2.42
C TYR A 245 4.01 -32.19 -3.32
N HIS A 246 3.78 -32.90 -4.43
CA HIS A 246 4.80 -33.15 -5.45
C HIS A 246 5.22 -31.86 -6.19
N TRP A 247 4.35 -30.85 -6.25
CA TRP A 247 4.63 -29.60 -6.94
C TRP A 247 5.21 -28.56 -5.99
N TYR A 248 4.64 -28.44 -4.80
CA TYR A 248 5.05 -27.46 -3.80
C TYR A 248 4.91 -28.05 -2.40
N ALA A 249 6.00 -28.03 -1.63
CA ALA A 249 6.01 -28.52 -0.25
C ALA A 249 5.17 -27.66 0.69
N THR A 250 5.13 -26.34 0.45
CA THR A 250 4.41 -25.40 1.29
C THR A 250 3.62 -24.39 0.47
N LYS A 251 2.54 -23.84 1.06
CA LYS A 251 1.82 -22.71 0.47
C LYS A 251 2.66 -21.43 0.34
N ALA A 252 3.74 -21.32 1.13
CA ALA A 252 4.69 -20.22 1.00
C ALA A 252 5.53 -20.35 -0.28
N ASP A 253 5.91 -21.57 -0.68
CA ASP A 253 6.66 -21.81 -1.92
C ASP A 253 5.83 -21.50 -3.16
N LEU A 254 4.51 -21.80 -3.15
CA LEU A 254 3.58 -21.34 -4.19
C LEU A 254 3.62 -19.82 -4.35
N LEU A 255 3.53 -19.08 -3.24
CA LEU A 255 3.48 -17.62 -3.32
C LEU A 255 4.83 -17.02 -3.75
N VAL A 256 5.95 -17.59 -3.29
CA VAL A 256 7.30 -17.20 -3.75
C VAL A 256 7.44 -17.45 -5.25
N ALA A 257 6.99 -18.60 -5.74
CA ALA A 257 7.03 -18.94 -7.16
C ALA A 257 6.14 -18.00 -7.99
N ALA A 258 4.95 -17.64 -7.51
CA ALA A 258 4.06 -16.69 -8.20
C ALA A 258 4.71 -15.30 -8.34
N PHE A 259 5.32 -14.77 -7.28
CA PHE A 259 6.05 -13.50 -7.34
C PHE A 259 7.28 -13.56 -8.22
N SER A 260 8.02 -14.67 -8.16
CA SER A 260 9.22 -14.86 -8.99
C SER A 260 8.86 -14.95 -10.46
N ALA A 261 7.78 -15.64 -10.81
CA ALA A 261 7.28 -15.72 -12.18
C ALA A 261 6.84 -14.33 -12.71
N ALA A 262 6.16 -13.53 -11.89
CA ALA A 262 5.77 -12.17 -12.26
C ALA A 262 6.98 -11.24 -12.45
N SER A 263 7.97 -11.33 -11.55
CA SER A 263 9.23 -10.58 -11.67
C SER A 263 10.01 -10.98 -12.93
N ALA A 264 10.15 -12.28 -13.20
CA ALA A 264 10.83 -12.78 -14.39
C ALA A 264 10.17 -12.30 -15.68
N ARG A 265 8.83 -12.17 -15.72
CA ARG A 265 8.12 -11.58 -16.88
C ARG A 265 8.43 -10.09 -17.09
N LEU A 266 8.67 -9.32 -16.02
CA LEU A 266 9.11 -7.93 -16.16
C LEU A 266 10.54 -7.88 -16.72
N THR A 267 11.43 -8.70 -16.19
CA THR A 267 12.83 -8.74 -16.65
C THR A 267 12.95 -9.23 -18.09
N ALA A 268 12.24 -10.30 -18.46
CA ALA A 268 12.34 -10.91 -19.79
C ALA A 268 11.80 -10.01 -20.93
N ARG A 269 11.04 -8.96 -20.63
CA ARG A 269 10.57 -7.98 -21.62
C ARG A 269 11.68 -7.10 -22.18
N HIS A 270 12.85 -7.12 -21.56
CA HIS A 270 13.92 -6.17 -21.84
C HIS A 270 15.21 -6.92 -22.21
N ALA A 271 15.69 -6.72 -23.44
CA ALA A 271 17.02 -7.16 -23.85
C ALA A 271 18.05 -6.08 -23.45
N GLY A 272 18.64 -6.20 -22.26
CA GLY A 272 19.64 -5.24 -21.75
C GLY A 272 19.08 -4.29 -20.68
N ARG A 273 19.65 -3.07 -20.59
CA ARG A 273 19.22 -2.06 -19.61
C ARG A 273 17.94 -1.35 -20.11
N PRO A 274 16.79 -1.54 -19.46
CA PRO A 274 15.53 -0.99 -19.95
C PRO A 274 15.43 0.52 -19.78
N GLY A 275 14.73 1.16 -20.71
CA GLY A 275 14.36 2.57 -20.57
C GLY A 275 13.23 2.78 -19.56
N LEU A 276 13.14 3.97 -18.98
CA LEU A 276 12.09 4.30 -17.99
C LEU A 276 10.67 4.10 -18.55
N ALA A 277 10.42 4.47 -19.80
CA ALA A 277 9.12 4.29 -20.44
C ALA A 277 8.73 2.81 -20.67
N GLU A 278 9.72 1.95 -20.91
CA GLU A 278 9.52 0.52 -21.06
C GLU A 278 9.16 -0.12 -19.73
N LEU A 279 9.87 0.25 -18.66
CA LEU A 279 9.59 -0.18 -17.29
C LEU A 279 8.17 0.23 -16.86
N VAL A 280 7.80 1.49 -17.08
CA VAL A 280 6.45 2.00 -16.77
C VAL A 280 5.38 1.24 -17.52
N THR A 281 5.56 1.04 -18.82
CA THR A 281 4.60 0.29 -19.65
C THR A 281 4.48 -1.15 -19.17
N GLY A 282 5.62 -1.82 -18.93
CA GLY A 282 5.65 -3.20 -18.52
C GLY A 282 4.97 -3.45 -17.17
N TYR A 283 5.21 -2.57 -16.21
CA TYR A 283 4.65 -2.69 -14.88
C TYR A 283 3.16 -2.36 -14.80
N VAL A 284 2.69 -1.36 -15.56
CA VAL A 284 1.24 -1.06 -15.65
C VAL A 284 0.50 -2.24 -16.30
N GLU A 285 1.04 -2.82 -17.37
CA GLU A 285 0.43 -3.99 -18.01
C GLU A 285 0.39 -5.20 -17.06
N LEU A 286 1.48 -5.46 -16.34
CA LEU A 286 1.51 -6.52 -15.34
C LEU A 286 0.47 -6.27 -14.23
N GLY A 287 0.39 -5.06 -13.70
CA GLY A 287 -0.59 -4.71 -12.66
C GLY A 287 -2.03 -4.96 -13.13
N MET A 288 -2.35 -4.55 -14.36
CA MET A 288 -3.67 -4.75 -14.94
C MET A 288 -4.00 -6.24 -15.17
N ALA A 289 -3.01 -7.04 -15.57
CA ALA A 289 -3.18 -8.48 -15.82
C ALA A 289 -3.20 -9.33 -14.53
N GLU A 290 -2.37 -8.99 -13.53
CA GLU A 290 -2.11 -9.80 -12.33
C GLU A 290 -2.65 -9.12 -11.05
N ARG A 291 -3.84 -8.49 -11.13
CA ARG A 291 -4.46 -7.74 -10.00
C ARG A 291 -4.47 -8.52 -8.68
N ALA A 292 -4.85 -9.81 -8.74
CA ALA A 292 -4.92 -10.65 -7.55
C ALA A 292 -3.53 -10.83 -6.91
N LEU A 293 -2.47 -10.94 -7.71
CA LEU A 293 -1.10 -11.04 -7.21
C LEU A 293 -0.66 -9.74 -6.52
N PHE A 294 -1.02 -8.58 -7.07
CA PHE A 294 -0.77 -7.28 -6.43
C PHE A 294 -1.56 -7.14 -5.13
N ALA A 295 -2.82 -7.58 -5.08
CA ALA A 295 -3.60 -7.61 -3.85
C ALA A 295 -2.94 -8.50 -2.78
N VAL A 296 -2.50 -9.71 -3.15
CA VAL A 296 -1.78 -10.61 -2.25
C VAL A 296 -0.45 -10.01 -1.79
N TYR A 297 0.28 -9.32 -2.67
CA TYR A 297 1.52 -8.64 -2.29
C TYR A 297 1.29 -7.61 -1.18
N VAL A 298 0.33 -6.70 -1.40
CA VAL A 298 0.09 -5.60 -0.47
C VAL A 298 -0.51 -6.10 0.85
N LEU A 299 -1.39 -7.10 0.79
CA LEU A 299 -2.17 -7.57 1.95
C LEU A 299 -1.48 -8.69 2.73
N GLU A 300 -0.76 -9.60 2.06
CA GLU A 300 -0.32 -10.88 2.63
C GLU A 300 1.18 -11.05 2.76
N ALA A 301 2.02 -10.26 2.07
CA ALA A 301 3.47 -10.52 2.04
C ALA A 301 4.15 -10.53 3.42
N LYS A 302 3.55 -9.90 4.44
CA LYS A 302 4.01 -9.92 5.84
C LYS A 302 3.67 -11.23 6.58
N ASN A 303 2.63 -11.94 6.13
CA ASN A 303 2.15 -13.19 6.73
C ASN A 303 3.00 -14.38 6.24
N LEU A 304 3.87 -14.16 5.26
CA LEU A 304 4.86 -15.12 4.83
C LEU A 304 5.87 -15.42 5.95
N PRO A 305 6.31 -16.68 6.09
CA PRO A 305 7.46 -17.01 6.91
C PRO A 305 8.67 -16.14 6.56
N PRO A 306 9.55 -15.80 7.52
CA PRO A 306 10.66 -14.86 7.30
C PRO A 306 11.52 -15.18 6.08
N GLU A 307 11.77 -16.46 5.81
CA GLU A 307 12.57 -16.91 4.67
C GLU A 307 11.87 -16.69 3.33
N ALA A 308 10.58 -17.06 3.23
CA ALA A 308 9.76 -16.79 2.06
C ALA A 308 9.61 -15.29 1.82
N ALA A 309 9.40 -14.51 2.88
CA ALA A 309 9.34 -13.05 2.80
C ALA A 309 10.66 -12.43 2.29
N ARG A 310 11.82 -12.97 2.72
CA ARG A 310 13.13 -12.57 2.18
C ARG A 310 13.24 -12.88 0.69
N ARG A 311 12.85 -14.08 0.25
CA ARG A 311 12.86 -14.49 -1.16
C ARG A 311 11.97 -13.59 -2.03
N VAL A 312 10.75 -13.29 -1.59
CA VAL A 312 9.85 -12.37 -2.30
C VAL A 312 10.44 -10.96 -2.38
N ARG A 313 10.96 -10.42 -1.27
CA ARG A 313 11.61 -9.10 -1.30
C ARG A 313 12.81 -9.07 -2.24
N HIS A 314 13.64 -10.11 -2.24
CA HIS A 314 14.79 -10.23 -3.13
C HIS A 314 14.35 -10.26 -4.60
N ALA A 315 13.33 -11.07 -4.93
CA ALA A 315 12.79 -11.16 -6.29
C ALA A 315 12.23 -9.81 -6.80
N LEU A 316 11.74 -8.95 -5.91
CA LEU A 316 11.19 -7.63 -6.24
C LEU A 316 12.21 -6.48 -6.14
N ALA A 317 13.34 -6.68 -5.46
CA ALA A 317 14.34 -5.64 -5.24
C ALA A 317 15.06 -5.24 -6.54
N ALA A 318 15.37 -6.22 -7.40
CA ALA A 318 16.00 -5.97 -8.70
C ALA A 318 15.14 -5.04 -9.59
N ASP A 319 13.82 -5.18 -9.51
CA ASP A 319 12.88 -4.35 -10.26
C ASP A 319 12.88 -2.90 -9.76
N VAL A 320 12.92 -2.65 -8.45
CA VAL A 320 13.04 -1.27 -7.92
C VAL A 320 14.37 -0.63 -8.30
N ALA A 321 15.48 -1.38 -8.19
CA ALA A 321 16.80 -0.88 -8.57
C ALA A 321 16.85 -0.47 -10.05
N ALA A 322 16.30 -1.28 -10.95
CA ALA A 322 16.22 -0.96 -12.37
C ALA A 322 15.43 0.35 -12.65
N TRP A 323 14.37 0.62 -11.89
CA TRP A 323 13.61 1.87 -12.00
C TRP A 323 14.41 3.08 -11.51
N VAL A 324 15.08 2.96 -10.37
CA VAL A 324 15.94 4.03 -9.83
C VAL A 324 17.08 4.33 -10.80
N ASP A 325 17.72 3.29 -11.33
CA ASP A 325 18.78 3.38 -12.34
C ASP A 325 18.31 4.02 -13.65
N ALA A 326 17.10 3.69 -14.10
CA ALA A 326 16.52 4.28 -15.31
C ALA A 326 16.10 5.74 -15.07
N LEU A 327 15.56 6.05 -13.89
CA LEU A 327 15.14 7.40 -13.53
C LEU A 327 16.33 8.35 -13.35
N THR A 328 17.39 7.91 -12.70
CA THR A 328 18.62 8.70 -12.52
C THR A 328 19.34 8.97 -13.84
N VAL A 329 19.34 8.00 -14.77
CA VAL A 329 19.83 8.25 -16.14
C VAL A 329 18.96 9.27 -16.87
N ALA A 330 17.62 9.17 -16.76
CA ALA A 330 16.70 10.12 -17.39
C ALA A 330 16.74 11.52 -16.72
N ARG A 331 17.14 11.60 -15.45
CA ARG A 331 17.22 12.83 -14.65
C ARG A 331 18.51 12.87 -13.82
N PRO A 332 19.67 13.19 -14.44
CA PRO A 332 20.96 13.15 -13.75
C PRO A 332 21.10 14.09 -12.54
N ALA A 333 20.24 15.12 -12.45
CA ALA A 333 20.20 16.07 -11.33
C ALA A 333 19.43 15.55 -10.09
N LEU A 334 18.77 14.38 -10.19
CA LEU A 334 17.98 13.81 -9.11
C LEU A 334 18.88 13.00 -8.17
N ALA A 335 18.82 13.27 -6.86
CA ALA A 335 19.51 12.45 -5.89
C ALA A 335 18.89 11.04 -5.79
N GLU A 336 19.68 10.04 -5.41
CA GLU A 336 19.24 8.63 -5.40
C GLU A 336 18.08 8.37 -4.41
N ASP A 337 18.08 9.05 -3.27
CA ASP A 337 17.00 9.03 -2.28
C ASP A 337 15.70 9.59 -2.87
N GLN A 338 15.76 10.74 -3.54
CA GLN A 338 14.63 11.36 -4.23
C GLN A 338 14.09 10.44 -5.34
N ALA A 339 14.97 9.82 -6.12
CA ALA A 339 14.61 8.84 -7.14
C ALA A 339 13.87 7.64 -6.53
N THR A 340 14.37 7.12 -5.41
CA THR A 340 13.76 6.02 -4.67
C THR A 340 12.35 6.37 -4.18
N VAL A 341 12.15 7.57 -3.64
CA VAL A 341 10.82 8.05 -3.21
C VAL A 341 9.85 8.12 -4.39
N LEU A 342 10.26 8.75 -5.51
CA LEU A 342 9.41 8.89 -6.69
C LEU A 342 9.06 7.53 -7.32
N VAL A 343 10.01 6.59 -7.34
CA VAL A 343 9.76 5.22 -7.83
C VAL A 343 8.75 4.49 -6.95
N HIS A 344 8.88 4.58 -5.62
CA HIS A 344 7.91 3.96 -4.72
C HIS A 344 6.52 4.60 -4.82
N ALA A 345 6.45 5.93 -4.90
CA ALA A 345 5.20 6.67 -5.14
C ALA A 345 4.53 6.24 -6.45
N ALA A 346 5.29 6.19 -7.55
CA ALA A 346 4.78 5.81 -8.86
C ALA A 346 4.26 4.37 -8.89
N ARG A 347 4.94 3.44 -8.21
CA ARG A 347 4.49 2.05 -8.08
C ARG A 347 3.26 1.91 -7.20
N ALA A 348 3.15 2.70 -6.14
CA ALA A 348 1.98 2.71 -5.26
C ALA A 348 0.70 3.12 -6.00
N VAL A 349 0.80 4.08 -6.94
CA VAL A 349 -0.30 4.44 -7.85
C VAL A 349 -0.83 3.21 -8.58
N VAL A 350 0.06 2.41 -9.17
CA VAL A 350 -0.33 1.17 -9.87
C VAL A 350 -0.95 0.18 -8.88
N HIS A 351 -0.35 -0.04 -7.71
CA HIS A 351 -0.85 -0.98 -6.70
C HIS A 351 -2.29 -0.70 -6.29
N ASP A 352 -2.58 0.56 -6.00
CA ASP A 352 -3.85 0.93 -5.39
C ASP A 352 -4.94 1.15 -6.43
N VAL A 353 -4.64 1.74 -7.59
CA VAL A 353 -5.63 1.92 -8.65
C VAL A 353 -6.08 0.59 -9.25
N VAL A 354 -5.17 -0.38 -9.42
CA VAL A 354 -5.53 -1.71 -9.96
C VAL A 354 -6.33 -2.54 -8.96
N ARG A 355 -6.06 -2.37 -7.67
CA ARG A 355 -6.71 -3.14 -6.60
C ARG A 355 -8.05 -2.53 -6.16
N LEU A 356 -8.15 -1.21 -6.09
CA LEU A 356 -9.32 -0.51 -5.56
C LEU A 356 -10.34 -0.26 -6.68
N GLY A 357 -11.63 -0.51 -6.40
CA GLY A 357 -12.73 -0.17 -7.31
C GLY A 357 -12.82 -1.02 -8.58
N ARG A 358 -13.49 -0.48 -9.61
CA ARG A 358 -13.76 -1.14 -10.91
C ARG A 358 -12.88 -0.61 -12.06
N TRP A 359 -11.80 0.12 -11.76
CA TRP A 359 -10.95 0.76 -12.77
C TRP A 359 -10.27 -0.25 -13.69
N HIS A 360 -9.90 -1.42 -13.17
CA HIS A 360 -9.24 -2.48 -13.94
C HIS A 360 -10.04 -2.96 -15.16
N SER A 361 -11.37 -2.79 -15.17
CA SER A 361 -12.24 -3.18 -16.29
C SER A 361 -12.62 -2.03 -17.22
N GLN A 362 -12.19 -0.79 -16.90
CA GLN A 362 -12.54 0.37 -17.70
C GLN A 362 -11.54 0.58 -18.84
N ARG A 363 -12.08 0.90 -20.03
CA ARG A 363 -11.25 1.28 -21.18
C ARG A 363 -10.47 2.56 -20.84
N GLY A 364 -9.20 2.61 -21.23
CA GLY A 364 -8.33 3.77 -20.99
C GLY A 364 -7.59 3.79 -19.65
N THR A 365 -7.95 2.95 -18.66
CA THR A 365 -7.27 2.94 -17.35
C THR A 365 -5.78 2.67 -17.45
N ALA A 366 -5.33 1.76 -18.32
CA ALA A 366 -3.91 1.52 -18.52
C ALA A 366 -3.17 2.76 -19.06
N ALA A 367 -3.80 3.54 -19.96
CA ALA A 367 -3.22 4.76 -20.49
C ALA A 367 -3.18 5.87 -19.43
N ALA A 368 -4.25 6.06 -18.68
CA ALA A 368 -4.31 6.98 -17.56
C ALA A 368 -3.26 6.64 -16.48
N LEU A 369 -3.11 5.35 -16.15
CA LEU A 369 -2.07 4.87 -15.25
C LEU A 369 -0.67 5.20 -15.76
N ARG A 370 -0.34 4.89 -17.02
CA ARG A 370 0.98 5.23 -17.59
C ARG A 370 1.24 6.73 -17.53
N ALA A 371 0.28 7.56 -17.93
CA ALA A 371 0.41 9.02 -17.88
C ALA A 371 0.67 9.51 -16.44
N THR A 372 -0.06 8.97 -15.47
CA THR A 372 0.06 9.34 -14.05
C THR A 372 1.39 8.92 -13.46
N VAL A 373 1.81 7.68 -13.74
CA VAL A 373 3.11 7.14 -13.32
C VAL A 373 4.25 7.99 -13.89
N HIS A 374 4.18 8.36 -15.18
CA HIS A 374 5.15 9.28 -15.78
C HIS A 374 5.13 10.66 -15.14
N ALA A 375 3.96 11.22 -14.85
CA ALA A 375 3.85 12.53 -14.20
C ALA A 375 4.49 12.52 -12.80
N VAL A 376 4.28 11.45 -12.01
CA VAL A 376 4.92 11.27 -10.69
C VAL A 376 6.44 11.15 -10.82
N LEU A 377 6.95 10.37 -11.77
CA LEU A 377 8.40 10.23 -11.97
C LEU A 377 9.04 11.53 -12.49
N ALA A 378 8.27 12.37 -13.20
CA ALA A 378 8.69 13.66 -13.71
C ALA A 378 8.52 14.81 -12.70
N THR A 379 8.08 14.54 -11.46
CA THR A 379 7.85 15.57 -10.45
C THR A 379 9.09 16.46 -10.27
N PRO A 380 8.96 17.80 -10.43
CA PRO A 380 10.04 18.73 -10.16
C PRO A 380 10.47 18.62 -8.70
N VAL A 381 11.78 18.59 -8.46
CA VAL A 381 12.32 18.65 -7.10
C VAL A 381 12.89 20.04 -6.92
N VAL A 382 12.43 20.75 -5.89
CA VAL A 382 12.99 22.05 -5.53
C VAL A 382 14.38 21.79 -4.97
N GLY A 383 15.41 22.47 -5.49
CA GLY A 383 16.80 22.32 -5.05
C GLY A 383 16.90 22.46 -3.53
N GLY A 384 17.66 21.54 -2.92
CA GLY A 384 17.76 21.38 -1.47
C GLY A 384 18.55 22.45 -0.75
#